data_AF-A0A4Q4NCR1-F1
#
_entry.id   AF-A0A4Q4NCR1-F1
#
_cell.length_a   1.000
_cell.length_b   1.000
_cell.length_c   1.000
_cell.angle_alpha   90.00
_cell.angle_beta   90.00
_cell.angle_gamma   90.00
#
_symmetry.space_group_name_H-M   'P 1'
#
loop_
_entity.id
_entity.type
_entity.pdbx_description
1 polymer ?
#
loop_
_entity_poly.entity_id
_entity_poly.type
_entity_poly.pdbx_seq_one_letter_code
_entity_poly.pdbx_strand_id
1 'polypeptide(L)'
;MENERGELVDLYVPRKCSATGRIIRAKDHASVQLSVGKVDENGRYTGDNQAYAICGFVRAMGEADDSFNRLAQKDGFLKSVWSASR
;
A
#
# COMPACT_ATOMS: atom_id res chain seq x y z
N MET A 1 -4.93 -4.42 -20.30
CA MET A 1 -5.50 -4.13 -21.63
C MET A 1 -5.77 -5.45 -22.29
N GLU A 2 -6.97 -5.61 -22.84
CA GLU A 2 -7.38 -6.84 -23.53
C GLU A 2 -7.54 -6.54 -25.01
N ASN A 3 -7.24 -7.50 -25.88
CA ASN A 3 -7.57 -7.42 -27.30
C ASN A 3 -9.05 -7.80 -27.55
N GLU A 4 -9.50 -7.73 -28.79
CA GLU A 4 -10.87 -8.09 -29.19
C GLU A 4 -11.22 -9.57 -28.93
N ARG A 5 -10.22 -10.42 -28.68
CA ARG A 5 -10.37 -11.85 -28.34
C ARG A 5 -10.39 -12.11 -26.82
N GLY A 6 -10.29 -11.06 -26.01
CA GLY A 6 -10.25 -11.16 -24.53
C GLY A 6 -8.89 -11.58 -23.97
N GLU A 7 -7.82 -11.53 -24.75
CA GLU A 7 -6.48 -11.90 -24.29
C GLU A 7 -5.77 -10.67 -23.71
N LEU A 8 -5.12 -10.83 -22.55
CA LEU A 8 -4.30 -9.80 -21.92
C LEU A 8 -3.05 -9.55 -22.77
N VAL A 9 -2.93 -8.36 -23.36
CA VAL A 9 -1.79 -7.99 -24.23
C VAL A 9 -0.65 -7.30 -23.48
N ASP A 10 -0.87 -6.91 -22.22
CA ASP A 10 0.14 -6.20 -21.43
C ASP A 10 1.18 -7.17 -20.86
N LEU A 11 2.46 -6.76 -20.89
CA LEU A 11 3.56 -7.53 -20.29
C LEU A 11 3.39 -7.77 -18.79
N TYR A 12 2.83 -6.81 -18.07
CA TYR A 12 2.49 -6.90 -16.66
C TYR A 12 1.50 -5.80 -16.28
N VAL A 13 0.73 -6.03 -15.21
CA VAL A 13 -0.10 -5.00 -14.58
C VAL A 13 0.70 -4.37 -13.44
N PRO A 14 1.02 -3.06 -13.49
CA PRO A 14 1.88 -2.44 -12.50
C PRO A 14 1.17 -2.26 -11.14
N ARG A 15 1.99 -2.18 -10.08
CA ARG A 15 1.49 -1.90 -8.73
C ARG A 15 0.95 -0.46 -8.63
N LYS A 16 -0.03 -0.26 -7.76
CA LYS A 16 -0.57 1.05 -7.42
C LYS A 16 -0.21 1.43 -5.99
N CYS A 17 0.05 2.70 -5.76
CA CYS A 17 0.25 3.26 -4.44
C CYS A 17 -1.05 3.18 -3.63
N SER A 18 -1.02 2.53 -2.48
CA SER A 18 -2.17 2.39 -1.57
C SER A 18 -2.69 3.73 -1.08
N ALA A 19 -1.82 4.74 -0.98
CA ALA A 19 -2.19 6.06 -0.48
C ALA A 19 -2.87 6.97 -1.52
N THR A 20 -2.50 6.86 -2.80
CA THR A 20 -2.89 7.84 -3.84
C THR A 20 -3.51 7.21 -5.09
N GLY A 21 -3.50 5.88 -5.23
CA GLY A 21 -3.92 5.18 -6.44
C GLY A 21 -2.98 5.35 -7.65
N ARG A 22 -1.91 6.15 -7.52
CA ARG A 22 -0.93 6.37 -8.58
C ARG A 22 -0.17 5.09 -8.92
N ILE A 23 0.14 4.90 -10.19
CA ILE A 23 0.95 3.78 -10.67
C ILE A 23 2.39 3.94 -10.17
N ILE A 24 2.96 2.88 -9.61
CA ILE A 24 4.37 2.78 -9.25
C ILE A 24 5.12 2.30 -10.49
N ARG A 25 5.98 3.16 -11.04
CA ARG A 25 6.78 2.85 -12.23
C ARG A 25 7.85 1.81 -11.90
N ALA A 26 8.25 0.99 -12.87
CA ALA A 26 9.29 -0.02 -12.68
C ALA A 26 10.65 0.55 -12.24
N LYS A 27 11.00 1.78 -12.66
CA LYS A 27 12.24 2.48 -12.26
C LYS A 27 12.09 3.39 -11.04
N ASP A 28 10.95 3.35 -10.33
CA ASP A 28 10.77 4.11 -9.08
C ASP A 28 11.46 3.37 -7.92
N HIS A 29 12.76 3.61 -7.75
CA HIS A 29 13.58 3.05 -6.67
C HIS A 29 13.34 3.72 -5.31
N ALA A 30 12.57 4.81 -5.27
CA ALA A 30 12.17 5.46 -4.03
C ALA A 30 10.86 4.84 -3.48
N SER A 31 10.12 4.07 -4.27
CA SER A 31 8.94 3.35 -3.78
C SER A 31 9.29 2.23 -2.79
N VAL A 32 8.40 1.97 -1.84
CA VAL A 32 8.54 0.88 -0.87
C VAL A 32 7.28 0.04 -0.80
N GLN A 33 7.46 -1.21 -0.42
CA GLN A 33 6.39 -2.10 -0.03
C GLN A 33 6.60 -2.49 1.43
N LEU A 34 5.63 -2.13 2.27
CA LEU A 34 5.63 -2.41 3.70
C LEU A 34 4.73 -3.61 3.96
N SER A 35 5.24 -4.60 4.66
CA SER A 35 4.49 -5.80 5.06
C SER A 35 4.25 -5.76 6.57
N VAL A 36 2.99 -5.66 6.97
CA VAL A 36 2.55 -5.68 8.37
C VAL A 36 2.07 -7.07 8.70
N GLY A 37 2.74 -7.74 9.64
CA GLY A 37 2.38 -9.09 10.05
C GLY A 37 1.09 -9.13 10.85
N LYS A 38 0.18 -10.03 10.48
CA LYS A 38 -1.05 -10.28 11.22
C LYS A 38 -0.75 -11.13 12.44
N VAL A 39 -1.31 -10.75 13.57
CA VAL A 39 -1.16 -11.46 14.85
C VAL A 39 -2.45 -12.19 15.22
N ASP A 40 -2.32 -13.34 15.86
CA ASP A 40 -3.43 -14.07 16.46
C ASP A 40 -3.82 -13.48 17.83
N GLU A 41 -4.83 -14.07 18.47
CA GLU A 41 -5.32 -13.66 19.79
C GLU A 41 -4.27 -13.77 20.90
N ASN A 42 -3.24 -14.61 20.70
CA ASN A 42 -2.11 -14.78 21.62
C ASN A 42 -0.95 -13.83 21.31
N GLY A 43 -1.13 -12.90 20.36
CA GLY A 43 -0.11 -11.96 19.91
C GLY A 43 1.00 -12.59 19.08
N ARG A 44 0.80 -13.80 18.55
CA ARG A 44 1.78 -14.50 17.71
C ARG A 44 1.57 -14.19 16.25
N TYR A 45 2.65 -14.06 15.51
CA TYR A 45 2.61 -13.88 14.06
C TYR A 45 1.98 -15.11 13.39
N THR A 46 0.99 -14.86 12.53
CA THR A 46 0.18 -15.91 11.87
C THR A 46 0.81 -16.45 10.59
N GLY A 47 1.86 -15.82 10.06
CA GLY A 47 2.41 -16.13 8.75
C GLY A 47 1.85 -15.24 7.63
N ASP A 48 0.72 -14.58 7.85
CA ASP A 48 0.08 -13.69 6.90
C ASP A 48 0.49 -12.23 7.09
N ASN A 49 0.63 -11.50 5.99
CA ASN A 49 0.98 -10.08 5.98
C ASN A 49 -0.08 -9.26 5.25
N GLN A 50 -0.39 -8.08 5.80
CA GLN A 50 -1.03 -7.00 5.05
C GLN A 50 0.04 -6.16 4.37
N ALA A 51 -0.01 -6.05 3.04
CA ALA A 51 0.98 -5.30 2.27
C ALA A 51 0.45 -3.91 1.89
N TYR A 52 1.28 -2.88 2.06
CA TYR A 52 1.02 -1.51 1.63
C TYR A 52 2.11 -1.04 0.69
N ALA A 53 1.73 -0.47 -0.45
CA ALA A 53 2.67 0.08 -1.41
C ALA A 53 2.64 1.61 -1.35
N ILE A 54 3.78 2.24 -1.03
CA ILE A 54 3.91 3.70 -0.97
C ILE A 54 4.86 4.13 -2.08
N CYS A 55 4.39 5.00 -2.98
CA CYS A 55 5.21 5.49 -4.09
C CYS A 55 6.28 6.49 -3.61
N GLY A 56 7.36 6.60 -4.38
CA GLY A 56 8.48 7.50 -4.05
C GLY A 56 8.05 8.96 -3.91
N PHE A 57 7.05 9.40 -4.68
CA PHE A 57 6.51 10.76 -4.61
C PHE A 57 5.96 11.11 -3.21
N VAL A 58 5.15 10.23 -2.61
CA VAL A 58 4.56 10.48 -1.28
C VAL A 58 5.66 10.51 -0.21
N ARG A 59 6.68 9.65 -0.35
CA ARG A 59 7.84 9.64 0.56
C ARG A 59 8.68 10.90 0.45
N ALA A 60 8.89 11.41 -0.77
CA ALA A 60 9.64 12.63 -1.00
C ALA A 60 8.96 13.89 -0.42
N MET A 61 7.63 13.90 -0.36
CA MET A 61 6.87 15.00 0.26
C MET A 61 6.80 14.93 1.79
N GLY A 62 7.27 13.85 2.42
CA GLY A 62 7.12 13.65 3.87
C GLY A 62 5.72 13.18 4.31
N GLU A 63 4.79 12.99 3.37
CA GLU A 63 3.39 12.57 3.65
C GLU A 63 3.22 11.06 3.82
N ALA A 64 4.34 10.31 3.84
CA ALA A 64 4.31 8.85 3.94
C ALA A 64 3.80 8.36 5.29
N ASP A 65 4.18 9.03 6.38
CA ASP A 65 3.77 8.66 7.74
C ASP A 65 2.26 8.87 7.95
N ASP A 66 1.74 10.07 7.67
CA ASP A 66 0.30 10.39 7.75
C ASP A 66 -0.54 9.43 6.89
N SER A 67 -0.09 9.18 5.66
CA SER A 67 -0.75 8.24 4.75
C SER A 67 -0.76 6.82 5.29
N PHE A 68 0.34 6.35 5.91
CA PHE A 68 0.41 5.02 6.48
C PHE A 68 -0.48 4.88 7.72
N ASN A 69 -0.47 5.87 8.61
CA ASN A 69 -1.33 5.90 9.79
C ASN A 69 -2.82 5.85 9.40
N ARG A 70 -3.22 6.61 8.39
CA ARG A 70 -4.58 6.57 7.85
C ARG A 70 -4.96 5.19 7.31
N LEU A 71 -4.07 4.56 6.52
CA LEU A 71 -4.31 3.24 5.92
C LEU A 71 -4.38 2.15 6.99
N ALA A 72 -3.42 2.10 7.90
CA ALA A 72 -3.37 1.11 8.98
C ALA A 72 -4.56 1.26 9.95
N GLN A 73 -5.01 2.49 10.24
CA GLN A 73 -6.22 2.71 11.03
C GLN A 73 -7.47 2.27 10.29
N LYS A 74 -7.57 2.54 8.98
CA LYS A 74 -8.70 2.08 8.15
C LYS A 74 -8.80 0.55 8.11
N ASP A 75 -7.67 -0.12 8.06
CA ASP A 75 -7.59 -1.58 8.01
C ASP A 75 -7.66 -2.23 9.41
N GLY A 76 -7.86 -1.43 10.47
CA GLY A 76 -8.12 -1.90 11.83
C GLY A 76 -6.88 -2.23 12.68
N PHE A 77 -5.67 -1.95 12.18
CA PHE A 77 -4.42 -2.20 12.92
C PHE A 77 -4.11 -1.12 13.95
N LEU A 78 -4.63 0.10 13.76
CA LEU A 78 -4.45 1.23 14.67
C LEU A 78 -5.79 1.75 15.15
N LYS A 79 -5.83 2.29 16.37
CA LYS A 79 -7.00 2.92 16.97
C LYS A 79 -6.68 4.32 17.46
N SER A 80 -7.43 5.32 16.97
CA SER A 80 -7.36 6.72 17.40
C SER A 80 -6.00 7.41 17.20
N VAL A 81 -5.20 6.98 16.22
CA VAL A 81 -3.90 7.59 15.90
C VAL A 81 -4.06 8.70 14.85
N TRP A 82 -4.97 8.52 13.90
CA TRP A 82 -5.22 9.45 12.79
C TRP A 82 -6.63 10.06 12.89
N SER A 83 -6.75 11.36 12.56
CA SER A 83 -8.01 12.11 12.49
C SER A 83 -8.17 12.76 11.12
N ALA A 84 -9.40 12.70 10.57
CA ALA A 84 -9.74 13.40 9.33
C ALA A 84 -9.90 14.91 9.54
N SER A 85 -10.24 15.34 10.76
CA SER A 85 -10.26 16.75 11.14
C SER A 85 -8.88 17.14 11.63
N ARG A 86 -8.25 18.10 10.95
CA ARG A 86 -7.07 18.82 11.46
C ARG A 86 -7.51 20.11 12.15
#